data_AF-T4VGN4-F1
#
_entry.id   AF-T4VGN4-F1
#
_cell.length_a   1.000
_cell.length_b   1.000
_cell.length_c   1.000
_cell.angle_alpha   90.00
_cell.angle_beta   90.00
_cell.angle_gamma   90.00
#
_symmetry.space_group_name_H-M   'P 1'
#
loop_
_entity.id
_entity.type
_entity.pdbx_description
1 polymer ?
#
loop_
_entity_poly.entity_id
_entity_poly.type
_entity_poly.pdbx_seq_one_letter_code
_entity_poly.pdbx_strand_id
1 'polypeptide(L)'
;MANGSFKGLYTFQQVADIYGLDNSTLRKQVSNGKLIDNVEVKKFGKTWLITEQSMIKHFGVDEFNLYIGKITLDDLDEVKQKKIKKKMDKKSELNELKIGI
;
A
#
# COMPACT_ATOMS: atom_id res chain seq x y z
N MET A 1 -1.56 22.09 8.56
CA MET A 1 -1.14 20.99 7.68
C MET A 1 -2.10 19.84 7.95
N ALA A 2 -2.91 19.43 6.98
CA ALA A 2 -3.90 18.39 7.21
C ALA A 2 -3.17 17.06 7.44
N ASN A 3 -3.29 16.50 8.65
CA ASN A 3 -2.82 15.15 9.00
C ASN A 3 -3.78 14.10 8.40
N GLY A 4 -3.99 14.14 7.09
CA GLY A 4 -4.78 13.16 6.37
C GLY A 4 -3.90 11.95 6.05
N SER A 5 -3.93 10.93 6.90
CA SER A 5 -3.37 9.63 6.53
C SER A 5 -4.17 9.08 5.35
N PHE A 6 -3.52 8.75 4.24
CA PHE A 6 -4.15 8.08 3.09
C PHE A 6 -4.42 6.58 3.35
N LYS A 7 -4.40 6.14 4.62
CA LYS A 7 -4.67 4.76 5.00
C LYS A 7 -6.11 4.38 4.65
N GLY A 8 -6.27 3.21 4.03
CA GLY A 8 -7.57 2.72 3.58
C GLY A 8 -8.10 3.40 2.31
N LEU A 9 -7.28 4.19 1.62
CA LEU A 9 -7.56 4.71 0.29
C LEU A 9 -6.63 4.08 -0.73
N TYR A 10 -7.22 3.59 -1.82
CA TYR A 10 -6.50 2.94 -2.90
C TYR A 10 -6.80 3.61 -4.22
N THR A 11 -5.80 3.65 -5.08
CA THR A 11 -5.97 4.11 -6.46
C THR A 11 -6.60 3.01 -7.30
N PHE A 12 -7.31 3.37 -8.37
CA PHE A 12 -7.82 2.38 -9.33
C PHE A 12 -6.72 1.52 -9.95
N GLN A 13 -5.49 2.03 -10.06
CA GLN A 13 -4.36 1.21 -10.49
C GLN A 13 -4.05 0.11 -9.48
N GLN A 14 -3.94 0.43 -8.19
CA GLN A 14 -3.73 -0.57 -7.15
C GLN A 14 -4.87 -1.60 -7.12
N VAL A 15 -6.12 -1.14 -7.26
CA VAL A 15 -7.28 -2.05 -7.29
C VAL A 15 -7.22 -2.98 -8.50
N ALA A 16 -6.86 -2.45 -9.67
CA ALA A 16 -6.63 -3.24 -10.88
C ALA A 16 -5.56 -4.32 -10.64
N ASP A 17 -4.45 -3.96 -10.00
CA ASP A 17 -3.37 -4.90 -9.70
C ASP A 17 -3.76 -5.95 -8.65
N ILE A 18 -4.54 -5.57 -7.62
CA ILE A 18 -4.99 -6.46 -6.56
C ILE A 18 -5.97 -7.51 -7.08
N TYR A 19 -6.96 -7.10 -7.87
CA TYR A 19 -8.06 -7.97 -8.31
C TYR A 19 -7.90 -8.48 -9.76
N GLY A 20 -6.81 -8.14 -10.44
CA GLY A 20 -6.59 -8.51 -11.84
C GLY A 20 -7.61 -7.89 -12.81
N LEU A 21 -8.05 -6.66 -12.53
CA LEU A 21 -9.03 -5.92 -13.33
C LEU A 21 -8.35 -4.83 -14.15
N ASP A 22 -9.05 -4.29 -15.17
CA ASP A 22 -8.57 -3.11 -15.88
C ASP A 22 -9.20 -1.82 -15.34
N ASN A 23 -8.45 -0.72 -15.43
CA ASN A 23 -8.90 0.62 -15.08
C ASN A 23 -10.18 1.02 -15.83
N SER A 24 -10.33 0.58 -17.09
CA SER A 24 -11.55 0.82 -17.87
C SER A 24 -12.78 0.17 -17.24
N THR A 25 -12.62 -1.04 -16.67
CA THR A 25 -13.70 -1.78 -16.00
C THR A 25 -14.16 -1.05 -14.75
N LEU A 26 -13.22 -0.61 -13.92
CA LEU A 26 -13.52 0.17 -12.71
C LEU A 26 -14.25 1.48 -13.05
N ARG A 27 -13.80 2.21 -14.07
CA ARG A 27 -14.47 3.43 -14.54
C ARG A 27 -15.89 3.15 -15.04
N LYS A 28 -16.10 2.04 -15.75
CA LYS A 28 -17.41 1.61 -16.21
C LYS A 28 -18.34 1.25 -15.04
N GLN A 29 -17.82 0.67 -13.96
CA GLN A 29 -18.61 0.43 -12.74
C GLN A 29 -19.08 1.72 -12.08
N VAL A 30 -18.25 2.78 -12.07
CA VAL A 30 -18.69 4.11 -11.62
C VAL A 30 -19.79 4.66 -12.53
N SER A 31 -19.59 4.65 -13.85
CA SER A 31 -20.59 5.14 -14.81
C SER A 31 -21.91 4.37 -14.77
N ASN A 32 -21.85 3.07 -14.47
CA ASN A 32 -23.03 2.21 -14.33
C ASN A 32 -23.71 2.35 -12.95
N GLY A 33 -23.20 3.20 -12.05
CA GLY A 33 -23.75 3.39 -10.71
C GLY A 33 -23.53 2.22 -9.75
N LYS A 34 -22.65 1.26 -10.10
CA LYS A 34 -22.25 0.18 -9.17
C LYS A 34 -21.37 0.73 -8.05
N LEU A 35 -20.45 1.63 -8.40
CA LEU A 35 -19.63 2.39 -7.45
C LEU A 35 -20.20 3.80 -7.32
N ILE A 36 -20.52 4.21 -6.09
CA ILE A 36 -21.18 5.50 -5.84
C ILE A 36 -20.14 6.62 -5.74
N ASP A 37 -20.19 7.59 -6.65
CA ASP A 37 -19.31 8.77 -6.63
C ASP A 37 -19.57 9.66 -5.40
N ASN A 38 -18.51 10.20 -4.81
CA ASN A 38 -18.45 10.92 -3.53
C ASN A 38 -18.82 10.13 -2.26
N VAL A 39 -19.16 8.85 -2.37
CA VAL A 39 -19.41 7.97 -1.21
C VAL A 39 -18.37 6.87 -1.14
N GLU A 40 -18.28 6.08 -2.21
CA GLU A 40 -17.42 4.90 -2.30
C GLU A 40 -16.13 5.19 -3.07
N VAL A 41 -16.23 6.07 -4.07
CA VAL A 41 -15.13 6.51 -4.93
C VAL A 41 -15.11 8.02 -5.07
N LYS A 42 -13.94 8.59 -5.36
CA LYS A 42 -13.81 10.01 -5.66
C LYS A 42 -12.67 10.28 -6.64
N LYS A 43 -12.93 11.12 -7.64
CA LYS A 43 -11.93 11.54 -8.62
C LYS A 43 -11.07 12.69 -8.10
N PHE A 44 -9.75 12.53 -8.18
CA PHE A 44 -8.75 13.55 -7.89
C PHE A 44 -7.82 13.73 -9.08
N GLY A 45 -8.05 14.79 -9.86
CA GLY A 45 -7.31 15.05 -11.10
C GLY A 45 -7.50 13.92 -12.12
N LYS A 46 -6.42 13.20 -12.44
CA LYS A 46 -6.44 12.04 -13.36
C LYS A 46 -6.70 10.70 -12.65
N THR A 47 -6.59 10.68 -11.33
CA THR A 47 -6.64 9.48 -10.51
C THR A 47 -8.01 9.32 -9.86
N TRP A 48 -8.47 8.08 -9.75
CA TRP A 48 -9.64 7.73 -8.94
C TRP A 48 -9.17 7.06 -7.66
N LEU A 49 -9.73 7.51 -6.54
CA LEU A 49 -9.56 6.89 -5.23
C LEU A 49 -10.81 6.10 -4.87
N ILE A 50 -10.61 4.95 -4.23
CA ILE A 50 -11.65 4.10 -3.65
C ILE A 50 -11.30 3.80 -2.20
N THR A 51 -12.31 3.65 -1.36
CA THR A 51 -12.10 3.21 0.03
C THR A 51 -11.94 1.70 0.12
N GLU A 52 -11.19 1.25 1.11
CA GLU A 52 -11.06 -0.16 1.48
C GLU A 52 -12.41 -0.86 1.64
N GLN A 53 -13.35 -0.20 2.34
CA GLN A 53 -14.68 -0.75 2.59
C GLN A 53 -15.45 -1.00 1.30
N SER A 54 -15.36 -0.07 0.34
CA SER A 54 -15.93 -0.26 -0.99
C SER A 54 -15.28 -1.42 -1.73
N MET A 55 -13.96 -1.58 -1.62
CA MET A 55 -13.26 -2.69 -2.28
C MET A 55 -13.72 -4.04 -1.76
N ILE A 56 -13.75 -4.20 -0.43
CA ILE A 56 -14.19 -5.44 0.23
C ILE A 56 -15.63 -5.77 -0.16
N LYS A 57 -16.51 -4.76 -0.19
CA LYS A 57 -17.93 -4.92 -0.55
C LYS A 57 -18.13 -5.34 -2.01
N HIS A 58 -17.38 -4.79 -2.95
CA HIS A 58 -17.62 -4.98 -4.39
C HIS A 58 -16.76 -6.08 -5.04
N PHE A 59 -15.57 -6.34 -4.51
CA PHE A 59 -14.59 -7.25 -5.10
C PHE A 59 -14.20 -8.42 -4.19
N GLY A 60 -14.54 -8.36 -2.90
CA GLY A 60 -14.25 -9.41 -1.92
C GLY A 60 -13.00 -9.13 -1.06
N VAL A 61 -12.80 -9.94 -0.02
CA VAL A 61 -11.76 -9.72 1.00
C VAL A 61 -10.48 -10.53 0.75
N ASP A 62 -10.56 -11.63 0.01
CA ASP A 62 -9.47 -12.61 -0.08
C ASP A 62 -8.23 -12.05 -0.76
N GLU A 63 -8.38 -11.47 -1.96
CA GLU A 63 -7.29 -10.83 -2.70
C GLU A 63 -6.73 -9.62 -1.95
N PHE A 64 -7.60 -8.88 -1.26
CA PHE A 64 -7.18 -7.74 -0.45
C PHE A 64 -6.32 -8.17 0.75
N ASN A 65 -6.73 -9.21 1.46
CA ASN A 65 -5.95 -9.78 2.56
C ASN A 65 -4.59 -10.29 2.09
N LEU A 66 -4.54 -10.93 0.91
CA LEU A 66 -3.28 -11.37 0.31
C LEU A 66 -2.36 -10.19 -0.01
N TYR A 67 -2.91 -9.10 -0.57
CA TYR A 67 -2.17 -7.88 -0.85
C TYR A 67 -1.62 -7.21 0.40
N ILE A 68 -2.44 -7.05 1.43
CA ILE A 68 -2.00 -6.50 2.72
C ILE A 68 -0.92 -7.39 3.35
N GLY A 69 -1.11 -8.70 3.32
CA GLY A 69 -0.10 -9.67 3.77
C GLY A 69 1.25 -9.45 3.11
N LYS A 70 1.30 -9.32 1.78
CA LYS A 70 2.53 -9.06 1.03
C LYS A 70 3.20 -7.75 1.45
N ILE A 71 2.44 -6.65 1.53
CA ILE A 71 2.98 -5.35 1.98
C ILE A 71 3.59 -5.48 3.38
N THR A 72 2.88 -6.12 4.32
CA THR A 72 3.39 -6.25 5.69
C THR A 72 4.68 -7.08 5.76
N LEU A 73 4.84 -8.08 4.89
CA LEU A 73 6.06 -8.87 4.80
C LEU A 73 7.22 -8.02 4.26
N ASP A 74 6.98 -7.25 3.20
CA ASP A 74 7.99 -6.37 2.61
C ASP A 74 8.45 -5.30 3.62
N ASP A 75 7.50 -4.66 4.32
CA ASP A 75 7.78 -3.70 5.39
C ASP A 75 8.62 -4.33 6.52
N LEU A 76 8.29 -5.55 6.93
CA LEU A 76 9.02 -6.27 7.97
C LEU A 76 10.44 -6.63 7.52
N ASP A 77 10.62 -7.04 6.27
CA ASP A 77 11.92 -7.37 5.74
C ASP A 77 12.80 -6.14 5.58
N GLU A 78 12.25 -5.00 5.12
CA GLU A 78 12.95 -3.72 5.17
C GLU A 78 13.43 -3.35 6.58
N VAL A 79 12.56 -3.53 7.59
CA VAL A 79 12.90 -3.23 8.99
C VAL A 79 14.01 -4.15 9.50
N LYS A 80 13.97 -5.45 9.17
CA LYS A 80 15.03 -6.41 9.53
C LYS A 80 16.36 -6.03 8.87
N GLN A 81 16.37 -5.72 7.58
CA GLN A 81 17.58 -5.33 6.84
C GLN A 81 18.20 -4.05 7.45
N LYS A 82 17.38 -3.06 7.78
CA LYS A 82 17.81 -1.83 8.48
C LYS A 82 18.45 -2.14 9.84
N LYS A 83 17.89 -3.08 10.63
CA LYS A 83 18.47 -3.52 11.92
C LYS A 83 19.80 -4.25 11.75
N ILE A 84 19.90 -5.14 10.77
CA ILE A 84 21.14 -5.89 10.48
C ILE A 84 22.26 -4.93 10.10
N LYS A 85 21.99 -4.00 9.17
CA LYS A 85 22.95 -2.97 8.74
C LYS A 85 23.48 -2.16 9.92
N LYS A 86 22.57 -1.62 10.75
CA LYS A 86 22.95 -0.86 11.95
C LYS A 86 23.83 -1.67 12.93
N LYS A 87 23.59 -2.99 13.05
CA LYS A 87 24.40 -3.87 13.88
C LYS A 87 25.79 -4.13 13.27
N MET A 88 25.89 -4.22 11.95
CA MET A 88 27.16 -4.32 11.23
C MET A 88 27.98 -3.04 11.36
N ASP A 89 27.38 -1.87 11.12
CA ASP A 89 28.06 -0.57 11.21
C ASP A 89 28.64 -0.33 12.62
N LYS A 90 27.87 -0.66 13.66
CA LYS A 90 28.34 -0.56 15.05
C LYS A 90 29.47 -1.55 15.39
N LYS A 91 29.53 -2.68 14.70
CA LYS A 91 30.59 -3.69 14.88
C LYS A 91 31.89 -3.27 14.18
N SER A 92 31.82 -2.62 13.02
CA SER A 92 33.01 -2.06 12.36
C SER A 92 33.62 -0.93 13.17
N GLU A 93 32.81 0.01 13.68
CA GLU A 93 33.28 1.10 14.56
C GLU A 93 34.05 0.55 15.79
N LEU A 94 33.53 -0.52 16.41
CA LEU A 94 34.16 -1.14 17.57
C LEU A 94 35.48 -1.85 17.23
N ASN A 95 35.62 -2.38 16.02
CA ASN A 95 36.86 -3.03 15.57
C ASN A 95 37.95 -2.00 15.23
N GLU A 96 37.59 -0.88 14.60
CA GLU A 96 38.52 0.22 14.30
C GLU A 96 39.13 0.80 15.59
N LEU A 97 38.32 0.98 16.64
CA LEU A 97 38.79 1.45 17.95
C LEU A 97 39.72 0.46 18.68
N LYS A 98 39.66 -0.84 18.35
CA LYS A 98 40.49 -1.88 18.97
C LYS A 98 41.84 -2.10 18.28
N ILE A 99 41.97 -1.70 17.01
CA ILE A 99 43.21 -1.83 16.23
C ILE A 99 44.12 -0.59 16.40
N GLY A 100 43.55 0.54 16.84
CA GLY A 100 44.26 1.81 17.06
C GLY A 100 44.91 2.01 18.44
N ILE A 101 45.07 0.95 19.25
CA ILE A 101 45.83 0.92 20.53
C ILE A 101 46.88 -0.19 20.42
#